data_AF-A0A975Q842-F1
#
_entry.id   AF-A0A975Q842-F1
#
_cell.length_a   1.000
_cell.length_b   1.000
_cell.length_c   1.000
_cell.angle_alpha   90.00
_cell.angle_beta   90.00
_cell.angle_gamma   90.00
#
_symmetry.space_group_name_H-M   'P 1'
#
loop_
_entity.id
_entity.type
_entity.pdbx_description
1 polymer ?
#
loop_
_entity_poly.entity_id
_entity_poly.type
_entity_poly.pdbx_seq_one_letter_code
_entity_poly.pdbx_strand_id
1 'polypeptide(L)'
;MFNPDYYLATSQYPLKLVSIKWERIQLNLTLSMENEPSNTFDFYLFHPQTERTVYFRQVEYIDEFIQLRINLSIAWEDQTPIPSGRWIVVAKDRLTENVSVATTAVSLIDFVTTDRDNNMDHYRRLFNQHSDNYYSVRPMANDGNKLFYLGIFNKVEHTKTKREISREIYRKKRNERSLRVRRKIFDLIYKLSGRLFGIKDNQILFTSDSRAVIGGNLKFVYDKIIKRKLDDKFELKVLFKENITSRRKFLDKFKLPYYLATSKTILLDDFHPMLYNVEFDKSQNIIQLWHASGPFKTVGYSRVGKSGGPTINAHSHKIYTSAIVASEHSIPFYAEAFGMQETDVYPTGIPRIDPFFDEAYKEKIRNKMYKAFPKAKNANVILFAPTFRGSGPKTAYYPMVQIHLESLADYARKNNSVIIFKLHPFVRDKIVIPEKYEDVFIDAFNYREINDILLISDVLITDYSSVVFEYSLLNKPMIFYAFDFHHYISSRDFYEGFQDFVPGKIVMNFSELMKALEEQDYEMDKVQRFRDKYFKYHDSNSTDRVIDWLILDKFPEDIPRGPRQKLL
;
A
#
# COMPACT_ATOMS: atom_id res chain seq x y z
N MET A 1 -32.95 -9.56 23.92
CA MET A 1 -32.74 -8.10 23.91
C MET A 1 -31.61 -7.77 24.87
N PHE A 2 -30.44 -7.44 24.35
CA PHE A 2 -29.28 -7.06 25.15
C PHE A 2 -29.56 -5.74 25.89
N ASN A 3 -29.51 -5.74 27.23
CA ASN A 3 -29.66 -4.53 28.05
C ASN A 3 -28.29 -4.08 28.58
N PRO A 4 -27.66 -3.04 28.01
CA PRO A 4 -26.34 -2.57 28.44
C PRO A 4 -26.29 -2.14 29.92
N ASP A 5 -27.39 -1.61 30.45
CA ASP A 5 -27.45 -1.11 31.83
C ASP A 5 -27.42 -2.24 32.85
N TYR A 6 -27.94 -3.42 32.49
CA TYR A 6 -27.81 -4.64 33.29
C TYR A 6 -26.33 -5.04 33.41
N TYR A 7 -25.62 -5.12 32.28
CA TYR A 7 -24.20 -5.49 32.27
C TYR A 7 -23.31 -4.47 33.00
N LEU A 8 -23.66 -3.18 32.96
CA LEU A 8 -22.96 -2.16 33.76
C LEU A 8 -23.13 -2.40 35.27
N ALA A 9 -24.33 -2.75 35.71
CA ALA A 9 -24.62 -2.99 37.12
C ALA A 9 -24.05 -4.32 37.64
N THR A 10 -23.87 -5.31 36.76
CA THR A 10 -23.41 -6.65 37.14
C THR A 10 -21.98 -6.97 36.68
N SER A 11 -21.25 -6.01 36.11
CA SER A 11 -19.91 -6.26 35.57
C SER A 11 -18.93 -6.58 36.70
N GLN A 12 -18.35 -7.77 36.65
CA GLN A 12 -17.25 -8.18 37.51
C GLN A 12 -15.91 -7.51 37.12
N TYR A 13 -15.81 -7.05 35.87
CA TYR A 13 -14.60 -6.44 35.30
C TYR A 13 -14.96 -5.11 34.62
N PRO A 14 -15.00 -4.00 35.39
CA PRO A 14 -15.30 -2.68 34.82
C PRO A 14 -14.35 -2.33 33.67
N LEU A 15 -14.92 -2.16 32.47
CA LEU A 15 -14.18 -1.82 31.26
C LEU A 15 -14.30 -0.31 31.00
N LYS A 16 -13.17 0.38 30.91
CA LYS A 16 -13.12 1.84 30.73
C LYS A 16 -12.33 2.19 29.47
N LEU A 17 -12.87 3.07 28.64
CA LEU A 17 -12.18 3.68 27.51
C LEU A 17 -11.25 4.78 28.03
N VAL A 18 -9.98 4.66 27.69
CA VAL A 18 -8.89 5.56 28.09
C VAL A 18 -8.52 6.51 26.95
N SER A 19 -8.42 6.00 25.73
CA SER A 19 -8.04 6.82 24.58
C SER A 19 -8.64 6.34 23.27
N ILE A 20 -8.85 7.28 22.34
CA ILE A 20 -9.22 7.02 20.95
C ILE A 20 -8.13 7.63 20.08
N LYS A 21 -7.52 6.82 19.20
CA LYS A 21 -6.53 7.29 18.23
C LYS A 21 -6.91 6.83 16.83
N TRP A 22 -6.64 7.69 15.85
CA TRP A 22 -6.86 7.39 14.44
C TRP A 22 -5.53 7.29 13.71
N GLU A 23 -5.39 6.22 12.95
CA GLU A 23 -4.32 6.09 11.97
C GLU A 23 -4.95 5.86 10.59
N ARG A 24 -5.15 6.95 9.84
CA ARG A 24 -5.82 6.96 8.52
C ARG A 24 -7.25 6.37 8.57
N ILE A 25 -7.40 5.07 8.30
CA ILE A 25 -8.68 4.31 8.33
C ILE A 25 -8.77 3.34 9.51
N GLN A 26 -7.69 3.18 10.27
CA GLN A 26 -7.64 2.37 11.49
C GLN A 26 -8.15 3.18 12.66
N LEU A 27 -9.06 2.57 13.41
CA LEU A 27 -9.48 3.04 14.72
C LEU A 27 -8.75 2.23 15.78
N ASN A 28 -8.03 2.93 16.66
CA ASN A 28 -7.37 2.36 17.82
C ASN A 28 -8.10 2.82 19.09
N LEU A 29 -8.54 1.87 19.91
CA LEU A 29 -9.16 2.12 21.20
C LEU A 29 -8.24 1.58 22.29
N THR A 30 -7.89 2.42 23.26
CA THR A 30 -7.18 1.98 24.46
C THR A 30 -8.18 1.84 25.59
N LEU A 31 -8.28 0.64 26.16
CA LEU A 31 -9.13 0.33 27.29
C LEU A 31 -8.28 0.02 28.51
N SER A 32 -8.81 0.28 29.70
CA SER A 32 -8.32 -0.25 30.97
C SER A 32 -9.41 -1.14 31.57
N MET A 33 -9.01 -2.24 32.20
CA MET A 33 -9.91 -3.15 32.87
C MET A 33 -9.40 -3.43 34.28
N GLU A 34 -10.25 -3.24 35.28
CA GLU A 34 -9.88 -3.52 36.67
C GLU A 34 -9.77 -5.03 36.93
N ASN A 35 -8.80 -5.44 37.75
CA ASN A 35 -8.43 -6.83 38.09
C ASN A 35 -7.80 -7.62 36.92
N GLU A 36 -6.50 -7.40 36.71
CA GLU A 36 -5.60 -7.95 35.68
C GLU A 36 -6.21 -9.00 34.74
N PRO A 37 -6.34 -8.70 33.42
CA PRO A 37 -6.77 -9.70 32.47
C PRO A 37 -5.73 -10.80 32.33
N SER A 38 -6.17 -12.03 32.58
CA SER A 38 -5.68 -13.15 31.76
C SER A 38 -6.09 -12.90 30.30
N ASN A 39 -5.33 -13.41 29.32
CA ASN A 39 -5.58 -13.26 27.89
C ASN A 39 -6.86 -14.00 27.40
N THR A 40 -7.91 -14.11 28.23
CA THR A 40 -9.13 -14.92 28.00
C THR A 40 -10.29 -14.17 27.37
N PHE A 41 -10.19 -12.85 27.19
CA PHE A 41 -11.30 -12.05 26.69
C PHE A 41 -11.35 -11.97 25.15
N ASP A 42 -12.57 -12.04 24.61
CA ASP A 42 -12.88 -11.64 23.25
C ASP A 42 -13.45 -10.22 23.25
N PHE A 43 -12.92 -9.37 22.37
CA PHE A 43 -13.39 -7.99 22.22
C PHE A 43 -14.16 -7.82 20.92
N TYR A 44 -15.33 -7.18 20.97
CA TYR A 44 -16.14 -6.90 19.79
C TYR A 44 -16.97 -5.64 19.92
N LEU A 45 -17.32 -5.06 18.77
CA LEU A 45 -18.39 -4.08 18.65
C LEU A 45 -19.73 -4.83 18.54
N PHE A 46 -20.71 -4.43 19.34
CA PHE A 46 -22.05 -5.02 19.34
C PHE A 46 -23.10 -3.97 18.95
N HIS A 47 -24.02 -4.32 18.05
CA HIS A 47 -25.12 -3.46 17.65
C HIS A 47 -26.43 -3.85 18.38
N PRO A 48 -26.91 -3.06 19.36
CA PRO A 48 -28.00 -3.49 20.23
C PRO A 48 -29.34 -3.78 19.53
N GLN A 49 -29.59 -3.15 18.38
CA GLN A 49 -30.87 -3.30 17.67
C GLN A 49 -30.89 -4.50 16.71
N THR A 50 -29.74 -4.89 16.17
CA THR A 50 -29.64 -5.98 15.18
C THR A 50 -28.94 -7.21 15.74
N GLU A 51 -28.42 -7.12 16.97
CA GLU A 51 -27.66 -8.13 17.69
C GLU A 51 -26.42 -8.65 16.92
N ARG A 52 -25.94 -7.87 15.94
CA ARG A 52 -24.74 -8.20 15.16
C ARG A 52 -23.47 -7.78 15.89
N THR A 53 -22.40 -8.55 15.66
CA THR A 53 -21.09 -8.37 16.29
C THR A 53 -19.98 -8.16 15.27
N VAL A 54 -19.01 -7.32 15.58
CA VAL A 54 -17.76 -7.16 14.84
C VAL A 54 -16.58 -7.35 15.77
N TYR A 55 -15.83 -8.43 15.60
CA TYR A 55 -14.69 -8.73 16.47
C TYR A 55 -13.47 -7.86 16.16
N PHE A 56 -12.81 -7.39 17.22
CA PHE A 56 -11.46 -6.86 17.14
C PHE A 56 -10.50 -8.03 16.99
N ARG A 57 -9.81 -8.09 15.86
CA ARG A 57 -8.85 -9.18 15.57
C ARG A 57 -7.43 -8.86 16.01
N GLN A 58 -7.18 -7.60 16.33
CA GLN A 58 -5.91 -7.10 16.82
C GLN A 58 -6.15 -6.54 18.21
N VAL A 59 -5.73 -7.33 19.18
CA VAL A 59 -5.85 -7.06 20.60
C VAL A 59 -4.47 -7.23 21.19
N GLU A 60 -3.91 -6.15 21.72
CA GLU A 60 -2.60 -6.15 22.37
C GLU A 60 -2.78 -5.76 23.84
N TYR A 61 -2.15 -6.50 24.73
CA TYR A 61 -2.12 -6.22 26.16
C TYR A 61 -0.77 -5.58 26.47
N ILE A 62 -0.78 -4.33 26.93
CA ILE A 62 0.42 -3.54 27.24
C ILE A 62 0.23 -2.98 28.64
N ASP A 63 0.99 -3.52 29.59
CA ASP A 63 0.87 -3.23 31.02
C ASP A 63 -0.58 -3.41 31.49
N GLU A 64 -1.21 -2.34 31.99
CA GLU A 64 -2.60 -2.29 32.46
C GLU A 64 -3.63 -1.96 31.35
N PHE A 65 -3.16 -1.77 30.11
CA PHE A 65 -3.99 -1.33 28.99
C PHE A 65 -4.21 -2.43 27.95
N ILE A 66 -5.37 -2.36 27.32
CA ILE A 66 -5.80 -3.22 26.22
C ILE A 66 -5.97 -2.33 24.99
N GLN A 67 -5.15 -2.56 23.97
CA GLN A 67 -5.22 -1.84 22.70
C GLN A 67 -6.01 -2.67 21.69
N LEU A 68 -7.13 -2.11 21.22
CA LEU A 68 -7.97 -2.71 20.20
C LEU A 68 -7.79 -1.93 18.89
N ARG A 69 -7.44 -2.65 17.81
CA ARG A 69 -7.31 -2.06 16.46
C ARG A 69 -8.32 -2.65 15.51
N ILE A 70 -8.95 -1.78 14.70
CA ILE A 70 -9.94 -2.18 13.69
C ILE A 70 -9.83 -1.36 12.40
N ASN A 71 -9.77 -2.07 11.26
CA ASN A 71 -9.82 -1.47 9.92
C ASN A 71 -11.27 -1.28 9.48
N LEU A 72 -11.79 -0.07 9.62
CA LEU A 72 -13.20 0.22 9.35
C LEU A 72 -13.61 0.07 7.88
N SER A 73 -12.67 -0.03 6.95
CA SER A 73 -13.01 -0.25 5.53
C SER A 73 -13.43 -1.69 5.22
N ILE A 74 -13.06 -2.65 6.08
CA ILE A 74 -13.28 -4.09 5.87
C ILE A 74 -13.81 -4.83 7.11
N ALA A 75 -14.14 -4.09 8.16
CA ALA A 75 -14.50 -4.65 9.45
C ALA A 75 -15.84 -5.40 9.44
N TRP A 76 -16.69 -5.19 8.45
CA TRP A 76 -17.96 -5.89 8.34
C TRP A 76 -17.85 -7.23 7.59
N GLU A 77 -18.96 -7.97 7.59
CA GLU A 77 -19.17 -9.14 6.74
C GLU A 77 -18.78 -8.82 5.28
N ASP A 78 -18.21 -9.81 4.59
CA ASP A 78 -17.73 -9.68 3.20
C ASP A 78 -16.70 -8.56 2.94
N GLN A 79 -15.95 -8.13 3.96
CA GLN A 79 -14.90 -7.10 3.85
C GLN A 79 -15.45 -5.72 3.42
N THR A 80 -16.64 -5.36 3.90
CA THR A 80 -17.24 -4.04 3.71
C THR A 80 -17.06 -3.13 4.94
N PRO A 81 -17.34 -1.82 4.84
CA PRO A 81 -17.39 -0.95 6.00
C PRO A 81 -18.53 -1.32 6.95
N ILE A 82 -18.39 -0.99 8.24
CA ILE A 82 -19.41 -1.22 9.26
C ILE A 82 -20.66 -0.38 8.93
N PRO A 83 -21.89 -0.94 9.00
CA PRO A 83 -23.09 -0.19 8.70
C PRO A 83 -23.41 0.89 9.75
N SER A 84 -24.26 1.84 9.35
CA SER A 84 -24.73 2.90 10.24
C SER A 84 -25.38 2.33 11.50
N GLY A 85 -25.08 2.90 12.65
CA GLY A 85 -25.58 2.40 13.92
C GLY A 85 -24.84 2.95 15.13
N ARG A 86 -25.34 2.60 16.32
CA ARG A 86 -24.64 2.82 17.60
C ARG A 86 -24.07 1.48 18.04
N TRP A 87 -22.75 1.42 18.11
CA TRP A 87 -22.01 0.19 18.42
C TRP A 87 -21.41 0.29 19.81
N ILE A 88 -21.62 -0.71 20.65
CA ILE A 88 -21.05 -0.79 22.01
C ILE A 88 -19.77 -1.61 21.94
N VAL A 89 -18.72 -1.19 22.65
CA VAL A 89 -17.52 -2.02 22.81
C VAL A 89 -17.76 -2.99 23.96
N VAL A 90 -17.59 -4.28 23.68
CA VAL A 90 -17.88 -5.38 24.61
C VAL A 90 -16.64 -6.24 24.77
N ALA A 91 -16.39 -6.67 26.01
CA ALA A 91 -15.44 -7.73 26.34
C ALA A 91 -16.23 -8.92 26.90
N LYS A 92 -16.03 -10.11 26.34
CA LYS A 92 -16.60 -11.36 26.85
C LYS A 92 -15.47 -12.27 27.31
N ASP A 93 -15.48 -12.70 28.56
CA ASP A 93 -14.55 -13.71 29.05
C ASP A 93 -14.91 -15.07 28.45
N ARG A 94 -13.95 -15.75 27.81
CA ARG A 94 -14.15 -17.08 27.22
C ARG A 94 -14.36 -18.17 28.26
N LEU A 95 -13.93 -17.96 29.51
CA LEU A 95 -14.04 -18.98 30.56
C LEU A 95 -15.31 -18.87 31.38
N THR A 96 -15.62 -17.67 31.88
CA THR A 96 -16.77 -17.43 32.75
C THR A 96 -18.03 -17.01 31.99
N GLU A 97 -17.89 -16.70 30.69
CA GLU A 97 -18.92 -16.06 29.87
C GLU A 97 -19.37 -14.67 30.36
N ASN A 98 -18.69 -14.11 31.37
CA ASN A 98 -18.97 -12.78 31.87
C ASN A 98 -18.79 -11.73 30.77
N VAL A 99 -19.71 -10.78 30.73
CA VAL A 99 -19.75 -9.71 29.72
C VAL A 99 -19.56 -8.36 30.41
N SER A 100 -18.56 -7.62 29.93
CA SER A 100 -18.30 -6.25 30.33
C SER A 100 -18.51 -5.32 29.13
N VAL A 101 -19.15 -4.18 29.36
CA VAL A 101 -19.36 -3.14 28.35
C VAL A 101 -18.51 -1.91 28.67
N ALA A 102 -17.94 -1.29 27.65
CA ALA A 102 -17.06 -0.15 27.85
C ALA A 102 -17.82 1.09 28.30
N THR A 103 -17.35 1.69 29.39
CA THR A 103 -17.71 3.04 29.84
C THR A 103 -16.65 4.03 29.42
N THR A 104 -16.97 5.32 29.41
CA THR A 104 -15.98 6.38 29.18
C THR A 104 -15.48 6.96 30.50
N ALA A 105 -14.19 7.31 30.58
CA ALA A 105 -13.63 8.02 31.73
C ALA A 105 -14.29 9.41 31.91
N VAL A 106 -14.35 9.90 33.15
CA VAL A 106 -14.98 11.20 33.49
C VAL A 106 -14.39 12.35 32.69
N SER A 107 -13.05 12.37 32.53
CA SER A 107 -12.37 13.37 31.72
C SER A 107 -12.80 13.36 30.25
N LEU A 108 -13.13 12.20 29.67
CA LEU A 108 -13.65 12.10 28.31
C LEU A 108 -15.13 12.51 28.23
N ILE A 109 -15.92 12.32 29.29
CA ILE A 109 -17.34 12.69 29.34
C ILE A 109 -17.52 14.19 29.25
N ASP A 110 -16.71 14.96 29.97
CA ASP A 110 -16.78 16.43 29.94
C ASP A 110 -16.49 17.00 28.55
N PHE A 111 -15.86 16.23 27.64
CA PHE A 111 -15.75 16.58 26.21
C PHE A 111 -16.90 16.05 25.34
N VAL A 112 -17.59 14.98 25.77
CA VAL A 112 -18.63 14.29 24.99
C VAL A 112 -20.03 14.87 25.24
N THR A 113 -20.31 15.37 26.44
CA THR A 113 -21.68 15.77 26.88
C THR A 113 -21.90 17.29 26.87
N THR A 114 -20.85 18.11 26.79
CA THR A 114 -20.94 19.57 26.99
C THR A 114 -21.16 20.40 25.73
N ASP A 115 -20.98 19.89 24.50
CA ASP A 115 -20.93 20.76 23.32
C ASP A 115 -22.02 20.51 22.28
N ARG A 116 -22.95 21.48 22.17
CA ARG A 116 -23.77 21.69 20.96
C ARG A 116 -22.94 22.28 19.80
N ASP A 117 -21.67 22.62 20.01
CA ASP A 117 -20.73 23.06 18.97
C ASP A 117 -19.30 22.48 19.17
N ASN A 118 -18.97 21.43 18.40
CA ASN A 118 -17.63 21.09 17.87
C ASN A 118 -16.35 21.18 18.76
N ASN A 119 -16.23 20.42 19.85
CA ASN A 119 -14.90 20.07 20.42
C ASN A 119 -14.48 18.58 20.34
N MET A 120 -15.38 17.67 19.92
CA MET A 120 -15.03 16.27 19.60
C MET A 120 -14.65 16.03 18.13
N ASP A 121 -14.59 17.11 17.31
CA ASP A 121 -14.13 17.00 15.92
C ASP A 121 -12.70 16.45 15.81
N HIS A 122 -11.90 16.55 16.89
CA HIS A 122 -10.58 15.93 16.99
C HIS A 122 -10.62 14.39 17.00
N TYR A 123 -11.62 13.76 17.63
CA TYR A 123 -11.77 12.30 17.69
C TYR A 123 -12.77 11.76 16.66
N ARG A 124 -13.60 12.63 16.07
CA ARG A 124 -14.44 12.27 14.93
C ARG A 124 -13.55 12.03 13.71
N ARG A 125 -13.85 10.98 12.95
CA ARG A 125 -13.28 10.82 11.61
C ARG A 125 -14.39 10.90 10.57
N LEU A 126 -14.27 11.92 9.71
CA LEU A 126 -15.13 12.09 8.54
C LEU A 126 -14.36 11.65 7.29
N PHE A 127 -14.89 10.67 6.59
CA PHE A 127 -14.39 10.24 5.30
C PHE A 127 -15.29 10.79 4.18
N ASN A 128 -14.66 11.23 3.08
CA ASN A 128 -15.29 11.81 1.89
C ASN A 128 -15.99 13.18 2.09
N GLN A 129 -15.33 14.11 2.79
CA GLN A 129 -15.86 15.47 3.11
C GLN A 129 -16.35 16.30 1.90
N HIS A 130 -15.93 15.95 0.67
CA HIS A 130 -16.22 16.70 -0.56
C HIS A 130 -17.25 16.04 -1.49
N SER A 131 -17.96 15.01 -1.04
CA SER A 131 -19.05 14.39 -1.82
C SER A 131 -20.35 14.34 -1.03
N ASP A 132 -21.50 14.31 -1.72
CA ASP A 132 -22.83 14.09 -1.13
C ASP A 132 -22.94 12.75 -0.35
N ASN A 133 -21.91 11.89 -0.47
CA ASN A 133 -21.71 10.67 0.30
C ASN A 133 -20.67 10.91 1.40
N TYR A 134 -21.02 10.63 2.66
CA TYR A 134 -20.06 10.68 3.76
C TYR A 134 -20.15 9.42 4.63
N TYR A 135 -19.01 9.05 5.20
CA TYR A 135 -18.93 8.04 6.25
C TYR A 135 -18.27 8.70 7.46
N SER A 136 -19.02 8.82 8.55
CA SER A 136 -18.60 9.48 9.77
C SER A 136 -18.59 8.49 10.92
N VAL A 137 -17.50 8.49 11.68
CA VAL A 137 -17.38 7.75 12.93
C VAL A 137 -17.15 8.75 14.04
N ARG A 138 -18.03 8.74 15.04
CA ARG A 138 -17.94 9.61 16.20
C ARG A 138 -18.11 8.82 17.51
N PRO A 139 -17.29 9.08 18.52
CA PRO A 139 -17.58 8.63 19.88
C PRO A 139 -18.85 9.31 20.40
N MET A 140 -19.62 8.58 21.20
CA MET A 140 -20.83 9.07 21.86
C MET A 140 -20.89 8.45 23.26
N ALA A 141 -21.48 9.16 24.23
CA ALA A 141 -21.75 8.64 25.55
C ALA A 141 -23.22 8.92 25.92
N ASN A 142 -23.78 8.11 26.82
CA ASN A 142 -25.07 8.42 27.45
C ASN A 142 -24.83 9.19 28.76
N ASP A 143 -25.56 10.29 28.96
CA ASP A 143 -25.41 11.21 30.10
C ASP A 143 -25.66 10.54 31.46
N GLY A 144 -26.44 9.45 31.52
CA GLY A 144 -26.71 8.72 32.76
C GLY A 144 -25.57 7.75 33.14
N ASN A 145 -25.47 6.63 32.42
CA ASN A 145 -24.63 5.50 32.82
C ASN A 145 -23.20 5.52 32.24
N LYS A 146 -22.81 6.63 31.59
CA LYS A 146 -21.46 6.81 31.02
C LYS A 146 -21.07 5.75 29.99
N LEU A 147 -22.05 5.05 29.44
CA LEU A 147 -21.86 3.99 28.47
C LEU A 147 -21.30 4.57 27.17
N PHE A 148 -20.21 3.99 26.68
CA PHE A 148 -19.56 4.41 25.45
C PHE A 148 -20.19 3.74 24.23
N TYR A 149 -20.44 4.54 23.19
CA TYR A 149 -20.86 4.09 21.87
C TYR A 149 -19.93 4.63 20.80
N LEU A 150 -19.65 3.80 19.81
CA LEU A 150 -19.13 4.21 18.53
C LEU A 150 -20.30 4.44 17.57
N GLY A 151 -20.62 5.71 17.33
CA GLY A 151 -21.66 6.12 16.38
C GLY A 151 -21.11 6.13 14.95
N ILE A 152 -21.66 5.27 14.09
CA ILE A 152 -21.30 5.18 12.68
C ILE A 152 -22.45 5.70 11.83
N PHE A 153 -22.15 6.61 10.91
CA PHE A 153 -23.12 7.27 10.04
C PHE A 153 -22.64 7.22 8.60
N ASN A 154 -23.32 6.43 7.78
CA ASN A 154 -23.08 6.31 6.35
C ASN A 154 -24.27 6.91 5.61
N LYS A 155 -24.08 8.07 4.95
CA LYS A 155 -25.05 8.64 4.02
C LYS A 155 -24.55 8.35 2.61
N VAL A 156 -25.32 7.58 1.85
CA VAL A 156 -25.12 7.41 0.41
C VAL A 156 -26.28 8.12 -0.29
N GLU A 157 -26.08 9.36 -0.72
CA GLU A 157 -27.07 10.10 -1.48
C GLU A 157 -26.86 9.84 -2.97
N HIS A 158 -27.82 9.16 -3.62
CA HIS A 158 -27.85 9.07 -5.07
C HIS A 158 -28.30 10.43 -5.63
N THR A 159 -27.38 11.37 -5.83
CA THR A 159 -27.73 12.63 -6.48
C THR A 159 -28.08 12.39 -7.96
N LYS A 160 -29.39 12.25 -8.23
CA LYS A 160 -29.97 12.52 -9.55
C LYS A 160 -30.03 14.03 -9.72
N THR A 161 -28.93 14.65 -10.15
CA THR A 161 -28.96 16.07 -10.54
C THR A 161 -29.61 16.21 -11.92
N LYS A 162 -30.89 16.60 -11.94
CA LYS A 162 -31.53 17.25 -13.09
C LYS A 162 -31.05 18.71 -13.13
N ARG A 163 -30.17 19.06 -14.09
CA ARG A 163 -29.90 20.45 -14.50
C ARG A 163 -29.66 20.54 -16.01
N GLU A 164 -29.95 21.72 -16.54
CA GLU A 164 -30.20 22.08 -17.94
C GLU A 164 -29.03 21.85 -18.91
N ILE A 165 -29.37 21.73 -20.18
CA ILE A 165 -28.62 20.95 -21.19
C ILE A 165 -27.63 21.84 -21.96
N SER A 166 -26.32 21.60 -21.79
CA SER A 166 -25.25 22.13 -22.66
C SER A 166 -24.59 21.02 -23.51
N ARG A 167 -24.01 21.38 -24.67
CA ARG A 167 -23.39 20.43 -25.64
C ARG A 167 -22.23 19.61 -25.04
N GLU A 168 -21.50 20.15 -24.08
CA GLU A 168 -20.38 19.48 -23.41
C GLU A 168 -20.85 18.34 -22.48
N ILE A 169 -22.01 18.52 -21.84
CA ILE A 169 -22.70 17.49 -21.07
C ILE A 169 -23.22 16.37 -22.00
N TYR A 170 -23.67 16.67 -23.22
CA TYR A 170 -24.06 15.63 -24.18
C TYR A 170 -22.89 14.72 -24.56
N ARG A 171 -21.71 15.30 -24.81
CA ARG A 171 -20.48 14.53 -25.07
C ARG A 171 -20.09 13.69 -23.86
N LYS A 172 -20.21 14.24 -22.64
CA LYS A 172 -19.97 13.53 -21.37
C LYS A 172 -20.97 12.39 -21.14
N LYS A 173 -22.28 12.63 -21.31
CA LYS A 173 -23.36 11.62 -21.21
C LYS A 173 -23.26 10.54 -22.28
N ARG A 174 -22.89 10.87 -23.52
CA ARG A 174 -22.62 9.89 -24.59
C ARG A 174 -21.43 9.00 -24.22
N ASN A 175 -20.36 9.59 -23.68
CA ASN A 175 -19.21 8.84 -23.17
C ASN A 175 -19.59 7.96 -21.98
N GLU A 176 -20.39 8.45 -21.04
CA GLU A 176 -20.92 7.66 -19.91
C GLU A 176 -21.81 6.50 -20.36
N ARG A 177 -22.72 6.73 -21.31
CA ARG A 177 -23.55 5.67 -21.90
C ARG A 177 -22.69 4.65 -22.62
N SER A 178 -21.70 5.08 -23.40
CA SER A 178 -20.75 4.19 -24.08
C SER A 178 -19.94 3.36 -23.08
N LEU A 179 -19.43 3.97 -22.02
CA LEU A 179 -18.72 3.29 -20.93
C LEU A 179 -19.62 2.27 -20.24
N ARG A 180 -20.88 2.61 -19.95
CA ARG A 180 -21.86 1.71 -19.35
C ARG A 180 -22.16 0.52 -20.26
N VAL A 181 -22.36 0.74 -21.55
CA VAL A 181 -22.57 -0.34 -22.53
C VAL A 181 -21.34 -1.24 -22.61
N ARG A 182 -20.13 -0.67 -22.68
CA ARG A 182 -18.88 -1.46 -22.69
C ARG A 182 -18.72 -2.29 -21.42
N ARG A 183 -19.04 -1.75 -20.25
CA ARG A 183 -19.04 -2.50 -18.98
C ARG A 183 -20.06 -3.64 -18.99
N LYS A 184 -21.28 -3.40 -19.47
CA LYS A 184 -22.30 -4.46 -19.62
C LYS A 184 -21.85 -5.57 -20.57
N ILE A 185 -21.24 -5.21 -21.70
CA ILE A 185 -20.69 -6.19 -22.65
C ILE A 185 -19.56 -6.99 -21.99
N PHE A 186 -18.66 -6.33 -21.26
CA PHE A 186 -17.58 -6.98 -20.53
C PHE A 186 -18.11 -7.98 -19.50
N ASP A 187 -19.06 -7.55 -18.66
CA ASP A 187 -19.72 -8.40 -17.66
C ASP A 187 -20.48 -9.57 -18.30
N LEU A 188 -21.18 -9.33 -19.42
CA LEU A 188 -21.86 -10.38 -20.17
C LEU A 188 -20.87 -11.43 -20.68
N ILE A 189 -19.76 -11.01 -21.29
CA ILE A 189 -18.72 -11.93 -21.78
C ILE A 189 -18.14 -12.72 -20.62
N TYR A 190 -17.83 -12.06 -19.50
CA TYR A 190 -17.30 -12.70 -18.30
C TYR A 190 -18.25 -13.78 -17.78
N LYS A 191 -19.53 -13.44 -17.54
CA LYS A 191 -20.55 -14.38 -17.04
C LYS A 191 -20.81 -15.55 -18.00
N LEU A 192 -20.93 -15.26 -19.30
CA LEU A 192 -21.10 -16.32 -20.31
C LEU A 192 -19.87 -17.22 -20.39
N SER A 193 -18.66 -16.65 -20.29
CA SER A 193 -17.42 -17.43 -20.33
C SER A 193 -17.32 -18.37 -19.13
N GLY A 194 -17.58 -17.86 -17.91
CA GLY A 194 -17.61 -18.68 -16.70
C GLY A 194 -18.66 -19.79 -16.76
N ARG A 195 -19.86 -19.50 -17.28
CA ARG A 195 -20.93 -20.50 -17.41
C ARG A 195 -20.66 -21.56 -18.49
N LEU A 196 -20.07 -21.17 -19.63
CA LEU A 196 -19.88 -22.07 -20.77
C LEU A 196 -18.60 -22.90 -20.65
N PHE A 197 -17.53 -22.35 -20.08
CA PHE A 197 -16.21 -22.98 -20.07
C PHE A 197 -15.75 -23.39 -18.67
N GLY A 198 -16.36 -22.86 -17.61
CA GLY A 198 -15.93 -23.09 -16.24
C GLY A 198 -14.54 -22.50 -15.92
N ILE A 199 -14.15 -22.62 -14.66
CA ILE A 199 -12.80 -22.29 -14.19
C ILE A 199 -11.88 -23.46 -14.54
N LYS A 200 -10.72 -23.15 -15.12
CA LYS A 200 -9.69 -24.10 -15.50
C LYS A 200 -8.60 -24.09 -14.43
N ASP A 201 -8.51 -25.16 -13.66
CA ASP A 201 -7.56 -25.29 -12.53
C ASP A 201 -6.09 -25.15 -12.94
N ASN A 202 -5.77 -25.47 -14.19
CA ASN A 202 -4.42 -25.36 -14.72
C ASN A 202 -4.13 -24.03 -15.46
N GLN A 203 -5.06 -23.08 -15.50
CA GLN A 203 -4.84 -21.82 -16.24
C GLN A 203 -4.36 -20.70 -15.31
N ILE A 204 -3.25 -20.06 -15.68
CA ILE A 204 -2.66 -18.93 -14.96
C ILE A 204 -2.66 -17.69 -15.86
N LEU A 205 -3.31 -16.61 -15.44
CA LEU A 205 -3.31 -15.33 -16.14
C LEU A 205 -2.34 -14.33 -15.50
N PHE A 206 -1.42 -13.79 -16.30
CA PHE A 206 -0.61 -12.62 -15.98
C PHE A 206 -1.19 -11.39 -16.67
N THR A 207 -1.58 -10.37 -15.92
CA THR A 207 -2.18 -9.16 -16.49
C THR A 207 -1.79 -7.87 -15.78
N SER A 208 -1.64 -6.79 -16.55
CA SER A 208 -1.37 -5.45 -16.02
C SER A 208 -1.93 -4.37 -16.93
N ASP A 209 -2.40 -3.27 -16.33
CA ASP A 209 -2.85 -2.06 -17.02
C ASP A 209 -1.90 -0.86 -16.81
N SER A 210 -0.70 -1.12 -16.30
CA SER A 210 0.36 -0.12 -16.11
C SER A 210 1.66 -0.48 -16.84
N ARG A 211 1.66 -1.53 -17.66
CA ARG A 211 2.82 -1.98 -18.45
C ARG A 211 2.40 -2.51 -19.81
N ALA A 212 3.16 -2.17 -20.85
CA ALA A 212 2.87 -2.61 -22.23
C ALA A 212 3.21 -4.09 -22.47
N VAL A 213 4.15 -4.62 -21.71
CA VAL A 213 4.69 -5.99 -21.81
C VAL A 213 4.96 -6.53 -20.41
N ILE A 214 5.13 -7.85 -20.30
CA ILE A 214 5.49 -8.50 -19.04
C ILE A 214 6.82 -7.97 -18.52
N GLY A 215 6.85 -7.60 -17.24
CA GLY A 215 7.99 -6.98 -16.56
C GLY A 215 7.79 -6.99 -15.05
N GLY A 216 8.76 -6.45 -14.30
CA GLY A 216 8.69 -6.42 -12.84
C GLY A 216 8.48 -7.81 -12.23
N ASN A 217 7.78 -7.88 -11.10
CA ASN A 217 7.54 -9.13 -10.36
C ASN A 217 6.85 -10.20 -11.21
N LEU A 218 5.91 -9.82 -12.10
CA LEU A 218 5.22 -10.75 -12.99
C LEU A 218 6.19 -11.52 -13.90
N LYS A 219 7.22 -10.85 -14.42
CA LYS A 219 8.21 -11.49 -15.28
C LYS A 219 9.05 -12.51 -14.52
N PHE A 220 9.49 -12.18 -13.31
CA PHE A 220 10.29 -13.10 -12.50
C PHE A 220 9.51 -14.38 -12.17
N VAL A 221 8.24 -14.25 -11.77
CA VAL A 221 7.36 -15.40 -11.54
C VAL A 221 7.16 -16.21 -12.82
N TYR A 222 6.85 -15.55 -13.95
CA TYR A 222 6.66 -16.21 -15.23
C TYR A 222 7.91 -17.00 -15.67
N ASP A 223 9.09 -16.36 -15.68
CA ASP A 223 10.34 -16.99 -16.08
C ASP A 223 10.70 -18.17 -15.18
N LYS A 224 10.43 -18.06 -13.86
CA LYS A 224 10.72 -19.13 -12.90
C LYS A 224 9.77 -20.32 -13.07
N ILE A 225 8.50 -20.10 -13.43
CA ILE A 225 7.57 -21.18 -13.81
C ILE A 225 8.13 -21.97 -15.00
N ILE A 226 8.58 -21.29 -16.06
CA ILE A 226 9.20 -21.94 -17.22
C ILE A 226 10.49 -22.67 -16.82
N LYS A 227 11.36 -22.02 -16.03
CA LYS A 227 12.63 -22.61 -15.56
C LYS A 227 12.39 -23.89 -14.76
N ARG A 228 11.29 -23.96 -14.01
CA ARG A 228 10.87 -25.13 -13.22
C ARG A 228 10.06 -26.15 -14.02
N LYS A 229 9.88 -25.95 -15.33
CA LYS A 229 9.05 -26.79 -16.22
C LYS A 229 7.61 -26.94 -15.73
N LEU A 230 7.08 -25.90 -15.09
CA LEU A 230 5.70 -25.91 -14.60
C LEU A 230 4.70 -25.51 -15.70
N ASP A 231 5.18 -25.04 -16.85
CA ASP A 231 4.40 -24.82 -18.06
C ASP A 231 3.92 -26.11 -18.74
N ASP A 232 4.53 -27.25 -18.43
CA ASP A 232 3.98 -28.58 -18.78
C ASP A 232 2.67 -28.86 -18.02
N LYS A 233 2.52 -28.28 -16.82
CA LYS A 233 1.33 -28.42 -15.96
C LYS A 233 0.34 -27.28 -16.15
N PHE A 234 0.81 -26.05 -16.36
CA PHE A 234 -0.02 -24.85 -16.36
C PHE A 234 -0.09 -24.16 -17.73
N GLU A 235 -1.30 -23.84 -18.17
CA GLU A 235 -1.55 -23.02 -19.34
C GLU A 235 -1.38 -21.53 -18.99
N LEU A 236 -0.27 -20.92 -19.43
CA LEU A 236 0.03 -19.52 -19.13
C LEU A 236 -0.64 -18.56 -20.12
N LYS A 237 -1.40 -17.58 -19.62
CA LYS A 237 -2.02 -16.49 -20.37
C LYS A 237 -1.40 -15.16 -20.00
N VAL A 238 -1.20 -14.29 -20.98
CA VAL A 238 -0.52 -12.99 -20.81
C VAL A 238 -1.36 -11.92 -21.50
N LEU A 239 -1.78 -10.88 -20.77
CA LEU A 239 -2.55 -9.78 -21.35
C LEU A 239 -2.24 -8.43 -20.68
N PHE A 240 -1.62 -7.52 -21.43
CA PHE A 240 -1.01 -6.30 -20.90
C PHE A 240 -1.51 -5.05 -21.63
N LYS A 241 -1.48 -3.92 -20.93
CA LYS A 241 -1.81 -2.61 -21.47
C LYS A 241 -0.93 -1.54 -20.81
N GLU A 242 -0.33 -0.69 -21.64
CA GLU A 242 0.70 0.28 -21.26
C GLU A 242 0.35 1.17 -20.06
N ASN A 243 -0.86 1.69 -20.02
CA ASN A 243 -1.35 2.54 -18.94
C ASN A 243 -2.89 2.55 -18.98
N ILE A 244 -3.54 2.99 -17.89
CA ILE A 244 -5.00 2.96 -17.76
C ILE A 244 -5.75 3.76 -18.85
N THR A 245 -5.15 4.78 -19.46
CA THR A 245 -5.79 5.61 -20.49
C THR A 245 -5.63 5.05 -21.91
N SER A 246 -4.64 4.18 -22.13
CA SER A 246 -4.44 3.51 -23.43
C SER A 246 -5.64 2.63 -23.83
N ARG A 247 -5.88 2.52 -25.14
CA ARG A 247 -6.94 1.65 -25.66
C ARG A 247 -6.41 0.21 -25.76
N ARG A 248 -7.17 -0.76 -25.26
CA ARG A 248 -6.90 -2.17 -25.53
C ARG A 248 -7.08 -2.47 -27.02
N LYS A 249 -6.28 -3.41 -27.54
CA LYS A 249 -6.48 -3.97 -28.87
C LYS A 249 -7.89 -4.59 -28.95
N PHE A 250 -8.44 -4.68 -30.16
CA PHE A 250 -9.82 -5.11 -30.34
C PHE A 250 -10.09 -6.50 -29.73
N LEU A 251 -9.22 -7.49 -30.02
CA LEU A 251 -9.35 -8.85 -29.48
C LEU A 251 -9.19 -8.90 -27.96
N ASP A 252 -8.32 -8.07 -27.38
CA ASP A 252 -8.06 -8.05 -25.94
C ASP A 252 -9.29 -7.63 -25.13
N LYS A 253 -10.24 -6.92 -25.75
CA LYS A 253 -11.52 -6.55 -25.12
C LYS A 253 -12.42 -7.76 -24.87
N PHE A 254 -12.24 -8.85 -25.62
CA PHE A 254 -12.96 -10.11 -25.46
C PHE A 254 -12.12 -11.13 -24.69
N LYS A 255 -10.80 -11.18 -24.96
CA LYS A 255 -9.88 -12.09 -24.26
C LYS A 255 -9.78 -11.80 -22.77
N LEU A 256 -9.75 -10.53 -22.35
CA LEU A 256 -9.64 -10.20 -20.93
C LEU A 256 -10.80 -10.76 -20.10
N PRO A 257 -12.08 -10.41 -20.36
CA PRO A 257 -13.18 -10.96 -19.56
C PRO A 257 -13.28 -12.48 -19.66
N TYR A 258 -12.91 -13.08 -20.79
CA TYR A 258 -12.81 -14.54 -20.93
C TYR A 258 -11.75 -15.13 -19.98
N TYR A 259 -10.50 -14.66 -20.05
CA TYR A 259 -9.42 -15.18 -19.18
C TYR A 259 -9.67 -14.90 -17.71
N LEU A 260 -10.29 -13.77 -17.35
CA LEU A 260 -10.70 -13.50 -15.97
C LEU A 260 -11.74 -14.50 -15.46
N ALA A 261 -12.66 -14.96 -16.32
CA ALA A 261 -13.68 -15.91 -15.95
C ALA A 261 -13.18 -17.36 -15.88
N THR A 262 -12.16 -17.70 -16.68
CA THR A 262 -11.69 -19.09 -16.82
C THR A 262 -10.40 -19.41 -16.10
N SER A 263 -9.61 -18.42 -15.67
CA SER A 263 -8.32 -18.70 -15.01
C SER A 263 -8.52 -19.00 -13.53
N LYS A 264 -7.97 -20.12 -13.03
CA LYS A 264 -7.93 -20.41 -11.60
C LYS A 264 -7.04 -19.43 -10.84
N THR A 265 -5.89 -19.08 -11.41
CA THR A 265 -4.93 -18.16 -10.80
C THR A 265 -4.72 -16.94 -11.68
N ILE A 266 -4.82 -15.74 -11.10
CA ILE A 266 -4.68 -14.45 -11.77
C ILE A 266 -3.63 -13.63 -11.00
N LEU A 267 -2.53 -13.29 -11.67
CA LEU A 267 -1.46 -12.46 -11.14
C LEU A 267 -1.49 -11.07 -11.77
N LEU A 268 -1.33 -10.05 -10.92
CA LEU A 268 -1.22 -8.64 -11.30
C LEU A 268 -0.20 -7.91 -10.41
N ASP A 269 0.27 -6.73 -10.85
CA ASP A 269 1.33 -5.97 -10.16
C ASP A 269 0.97 -4.51 -9.83
N ASP A 270 -0.25 -4.07 -10.14
CA ASP A 270 -0.67 -2.69 -9.97
C ASP A 270 -2.20 -2.55 -9.96
N PHE A 271 -2.69 -1.33 -9.84
CA PHE A 271 -4.10 -0.97 -9.99
C PHE A 271 -4.65 -1.40 -11.36
N HIS A 272 -5.62 -2.32 -11.36
CA HIS A 272 -6.25 -2.84 -12.58
C HIS A 272 -7.77 -2.59 -12.59
N PRO A 273 -8.23 -1.44 -13.10
CA PRO A 273 -9.61 -0.98 -12.94
C PRO A 273 -10.65 -1.87 -13.61
N MET A 274 -10.24 -2.76 -14.51
CA MET A 274 -11.16 -3.64 -15.23
C MET A 274 -11.59 -4.84 -14.40
N LEU A 275 -10.73 -5.34 -13.51
CA LEU A 275 -11.06 -6.47 -12.64
C LEU A 275 -12.15 -6.09 -11.62
N TYR A 276 -12.22 -4.83 -11.17
CA TYR A 276 -13.23 -4.40 -10.18
C TYR A 276 -14.66 -4.28 -10.74
N ASN A 277 -14.91 -4.65 -12.00
CA ASN A 277 -16.26 -4.63 -12.57
C ASN A 277 -16.92 -6.01 -12.60
N VAL A 278 -16.25 -7.03 -12.07
CA VAL A 278 -16.76 -8.40 -12.03
C VAL A 278 -16.65 -8.95 -10.61
N GLU A 279 -17.54 -9.88 -10.31
CA GLU A 279 -17.51 -10.66 -9.08
C GLU A 279 -16.81 -11.99 -9.40
N PHE A 280 -15.66 -12.19 -8.77
CA PHE A 280 -14.86 -13.41 -8.93
C PHE A 280 -15.45 -14.55 -8.13
N ASP A 281 -15.31 -15.76 -8.66
CA ASP A 281 -15.68 -16.96 -7.93
C ASP A 281 -14.73 -17.14 -6.73
N LYS A 282 -15.26 -17.61 -5.59
CA LYS A 282 -14.48 -17.76 -4.35
C LYS A 282 -13.33 -18.76 -4.49
N SER A 283 -13.39 -19.65 -5.48
CA SER A 283 -12.34 -20.63 -5.76
C SER A 283 -11.17 -20.06 -6.59
N GLN A 284 -11.28 -18.86 -7.16
CA GLN A 284 -10.19 -18.24 -7.92
C GLN A 284 -9.19 -17.54 -7.02
N ASN A 285 -7.90 -17.65 -7.37
CA ASN A 285 -6.79 -17.00 -6.67
C ASN A 285 -6.36 -15.74 -7.41
N ILE A 286 -6.55 -14.57 -6.79
CA ILE A 286 -6.20 -13.26 -7.35
C ILE A 286 -5.03 -12.70 -6.54
N ILE A 287 -3.83 -12.86 -7.07
CA ILE A 287 -2.56 -12.60 -6.38
C ILE A 287 -1.99 -11.25 -6.82
N GLN A 288 -1.94 -10.30 -5.88
CA GLN A 288 -1.32 -9.01 -6.06
C GLN A 288 0.18 -9.07 -5.74
N LEU A 289 1.02 -9.07 -6.77
CA LEU A 289 2.48 -9.04 -6.63
C LEU A 289 3.02 -7.64 -6.33
N TRP A 290 2.20 -6.61 -6.57
CA TRP A 290 2.56 -5.19 -6.51
C TRP A 290 3.84 -4.83 -7.28
N HIS A 291 4.21 -3.56 -7.25
CA HIS A 291 5.41 -3.06 -7.91
C HIS A 291 6.44 -2.49 -6.94
N ALA A 292 6.03 -1.99 -5.78
CA ALA A 292 6.95 -1.43 -4.79
C ALA A 292 7.55 -2.53 -3.89
N SER A 293 8.78 -2.30 -3.43
CA SER A 293 9.49 -3.24 -2.53
C SER A 293 9.15 -3.01 -1.06
N GLY A 294 8.59 -1.84 -0.72
CA GLY A 294 8.15 -1.50 0.62
C GLY A 294 7.19 -0.31 0.64
N PRO A 295 6.56 -0.03 1.79
CA PRO A 295 5.49 0.95 1.92
C PRO A 295 6.06 2.36 2.17
N PHE A 296 6.53 3.05 1.12
CA PHE A 296 7.02 4.43 1.28
C PHE A 296 5.87 5.43 1.46
N LYS A 297 4.97 5.51 0.47
CA LYS A 297 3.88 6.48 0.37
C LYS A 297 2.56 5.77 0.55
N THR A 298 1.61 6.41 1.21
CA THR A 298 0.23 5.94 1.30
C THR A 298 -0.37 5.72 -0.09
N VAL A 299 -1.03 4.58 -0.29
CA VAL A 299 -1.75 4.22 -1.52
C VAL A 299 -3.09 3.56 -1.20
N GLY A 300 -3.95 3.37 -2.20
CA GLY A 300 -5.23 2.66 -2.02
C GLY A 300 -6.06 3.22 -0.87
N TYR A 301 -6.61 2.36 -0.01
CA TYR A 301 -7.47 2.79 1.11
C TYR A 301 -6.74 3.57 2.21
N SER A 302 -5.41 3.51 2.29
CA SER A 302 -4.64 4.40 3.17
C SER A 302 -4.81 5.87 2.78
N ARG A 303 -5.31 6.15 1.58
CA ARG A 303 -5.62 7.50 1.08
C ARG A 303 -7.11 7.85 1.14
N VAL A 304 -7.97 7.08 1.80
CA VAL A 304 -9.41 7.42 1.93
C VAL A 304 -9.54 8.82 2.54
N GLY A 305 -10.39 9.65 1.93
CA GLY A 305 -10.58 11.05 2.31
C GLY A 305 -9.55 12.02 1.72
N LYS A 306 -8.51 11.53 1.01
CA LYS A 306 -7.52 12.37 0.30
C LYS A 306 -7.80 12.40 -1.19
N SER A 307 -7.31 13.45 -1.86
CA SER A 307 -7.38 13.56 -3.31
C SER A 307 -6.72 12.36 -4.00
N GLY A 308 -7.41 11.79 -4.99
CA GLY A 308 -7.00 10.59 -5.74
C GLY A 308 -7.16 9.26 -4.98
N GLY A 309 -7.56 9.28 -3.71
CA GLY A 309 -7.87 8.06 -2.94
C GLY A 309 -9.25 7.49 -3.28
N PRO A 310 -9.48 6.18 -3.01
CA PRO A 310 -10.80 5.60 -3.12
C PRO A 310 -11.73 6.14 -2.03
N THR A 311 -13.04 6.07 -2.29
CA THR A 311 -14.03 6.23 -1.22
C THR A 311 -14.05 4.99 -0.34
N ILE A 312 -14.46 5.11 0.91
CA ILE A 312 -14.52 3.97 1.85
C ILE A 312 -15.40 2.81 1.33
N ASN A 313 -16.43 3.12 0.54
CA ASN A 313 -17.37 2.17 -0.06
C ASN A 313 -16.93 1.70 -1.47
N ALA A 314 -15.77 2.12 -1.96
CA ALA A 314 -15.27 1.65 -3.26
C ALA A 314 -15.00 0.13 -3.21
N HIS A 315 -14.94 -0.50 -4.38
CA HIS A 315 -14.58 -1.92 -4.54
C HIS A 315 -13.15 -2.11 -5.09
N SER A 316 -12.45 -1.02 -5.43
CA SER A 316 -11.07 -1.07 -5.92
C SER A 316 -10.16 -1.80 -4.92
N HIS A 317 -9.21 -2.60 -5.40
CA HIS A 317 -8.25 -3.39 -4.60
C HIS A 317 -8.83 -4.52 -3.71
N LYS A 318 -10.11 -4.49 -3.31
CA LYS A 318 -10.71 -5.50 -2.41
C LYS A 318 -10.93 -6.90 -3.01
N ILE A 319 -10.58 -7.08 -4.28
CA ILE A 319 -10.73 -8.35 -5.00
C ILE A 319 -9.59 -9.33 -4.74
N TYR A 320 -8.47 -8.88 -4.17
CA TYR A 320 -7.29 -9.73 -4.02
C TYR A 320 -7.55 -10.83 -2.99
N THR A 321 -7.15 -12.05 -3.32
CA THR A 321 -7.15 -13.16 -2.37
C THR A 321 -5.82 -13.26 -1.65
N SER A 322 -4.75 -12.72 -2.24
CA SER A 322 -3.42 -12.71 -1.63
C SER A 322 -2.61 -11.52 -2.12
N ALA A 323 -1.77 -10.97 -1.26
CA ALA A 323 -0.76 -9.98 -1.64
C ALA A 323 0.60 -10.38 -1.07
N ILE A 324 1.69 -9.93 -1.69
CA ILE A 324 3.06 -10.19 -1.22
C ILE A 324 3.70 -8.94 -0.63
N VAL A 325 4.58 -9.12 0.35
CA VAL A 325 5.38 -8.06 0.96
C VAL A 325 6.77 -8.54 1.32
N ALA A 326 7.75 -7.63 1.42
CA ALA A 326 9.14 -8.00 1.70
C ALA A 326 9.39 -8.51 3.14
N SER A 327 8.57 -8.11 4.11
CA SER A 327 8.64 -8.54 5.51
C SER A 327 7.28 -8.41 6.20
N GLU A 328 7.15 -9.04 7.37
CA GLU A 328 5.98 -8.95 8.25
C GLU A 328 5.65 -7.50 8.63
N HIS A 329 6.68 -6.66 8.82
CA HIS A 329 6.51 -5.23 9.13
C HIS A 329 5.66 -4.51 8.07
N SER A 330 5.69 -4.99 6.82
CA SER A 330 4.92 -4.39 5.72
C SER A 330 3.47 -4.88 5.62
N ILE A 331 3.11 -5.97 6.31
CA ILE A 331 1.78 -6.58 6.23
C ILE A 331 0.66 -5.59 6.58
N PRO A 332 0.71 -4.85 7.71
CA PRO A 332 -0.39 -3.97 8.10
C PRO A 332 -0.64 -2.85 7.08
N PHE A 333 0.42 -2.31 6.49
CA PHE A 333 0.33 -1.21 5.53
C PHE A 333 -0.30 -1.67 4.21
N TYR A 334 0.09 -2.83 3.70
CA TYR A 334 -0.43 -3.38 2.45
C TYR A 334 -1.85 -3.93 2.60
N ALA A 335 -2.15 -4.59 3.73
CA ALA A 335 -3.50 -5.02 4.07
C ALA A 335 -4.46 -3.82 4.12
N GLU A 336 -4.04 -2.73 4.78
CA GLU A 336 -4.78 -1.46 4.78
C GLU A 336 -4.93 -0.90 3.37
N ALA A 337 -3.84 -0.76 2.62
CA ALA A 337 -3.84 -0.17 1.29
C ALA A 337 -4.81 -0.88 0.33
N PHE A 338 -4.85 -2.21 0.40
CA PHE A 338 -5.66 -3.01 -0.51
C PHE A 338 -7.07 -3.32 0.03
N GLY A 339 -7.36 -2.97 1.27
CA GLY A 339 -8.63 -3.29 1.90
C GLY A 339 -8.80 -4.81 1.98
N MET A 340 -7.82 -5.50 2.55
CA MET A 340 -7.84 -6.95 2.77
C MET A 340 -7.34 -7.29 4.18
N GLN A 341 -7.49 -8.55 4.60
CA GLN A 341 -7.03 -8.98 5.92
C GLN A 341 -5.52 -9.15 5.94
N GLU A 342 -4.89 -8.90 7.09
CA GLU A 342 -3.44 -9.10 7.26
C GLU A 342 -3.03 -10.56 7.07
N THR A 343 -3.89 -11.52 7.41
CA THR A 343 -3.67 -12.96 7.16
C THR A 343 -3.74 -13.36 5.69
N ASP A 344 -4.17 -12.45 4.80
CA ASP A 344 -4.16 -12.66 3.35
C ASP A 344 -2.92 -11.97 2.69
N VAL A 345 -1.98 -11.42 3.49
CA VAL A 345 -0.76 -10.76 3.00
C VAL A 345 0.47 -11.55 3.46
N TYR A 346 1.29 -11.99 2.52
CA TYR A 346 2.34 -12.98 2.77
C TYR A 346 3.74 -12.38 2.62
N PRO A 347 4.64 -12.62 3.60
CA PRO A 347 6.02 -12.14 3.54
C PRO A 347 6.92 -13.03 2.67
N THR A 348 6.45 -13.52 1.52
CA THR A 348 7.36 -14.03 0.45
C THR A 348 8.24 -12.86 0.08
N GLY A 349 9.54 -12.90 -0.19
CA GLY A 349 10.22 -11.64 -0.60
C GLY A 349 9.64 -11.04 -1.89
N ILE A 350 10.29 -10.03 -2.44
CA ILE A 350 9.83 -9.42 -3.69
C ILE A 350 10.55 -10.10 -4.86
N PRO A 351 9.85 -10.76 -5.82
CA PRO A 351 10.48 -11.53 -6.89
C PRO A 351 11.57 -10.78 -7.68
N ARG A 352 11.35 -9.49 -7.99
CA ARG A 352 12.33 -8.67 -8.73
C ARG A 352 13.60 -8.34 -7.96
N ILE A 353 13.68 -8.71 -6.69
CA ILE A 353 14.82 -8.49 -5.82
C ILE A 353 15.75 -9.71 -5.78
N ASP A 354 15.28 -10.92 -6.11
CA ASP A 354 16.14 -12.12 -6.14
C ASP A 354 17.51 -11.91 -6.81
N PRO A 355 17.64 -11.15 -7.93
CA PRO A 355 18.93 -10.90 -8.55
C PRO A 355 19.91 -10.03 -7.74
N PHE A 356 19.46 -9.30 -6.72
CA PHE A 356 20.35 -8.55 -5.82
C PHE A 356 21.21 -9.48 -4.95
N PHE A 357 20.80 -10.74 -4.78
CA PHE A 357 21.53 -11.76 -4.04
C PHE A 357 22.28 -12.75 -4.94
N ASP A 358 22.24 -12.56 -6.27
CA ASP A 358 22.95 -13.39 -7.25
C ASP A 358 24.22 -12.65 -7.75
N GLU A 359 25.40 -13.11 -7.33
CA GLU A 359 26.67 -12.48 -7.72
C GLU A 359 26.94 -12.54 -9.23
N ALA A 360 26.61 -13.65 -9.90
CA ALA A 360 26.83 -13.79 -11.33
C ALA A 360 25.93 -12.82 -12.12
N TYR A 361 24.69 -12.64 -11.67
CA TYR A 361 23.81 -11.62 -12.21
C TYR A 361 24.37 -10.22 -11.97
N LYS A 362 24.82 -9.90 -10.75
CA LYS A 362 25.40 -8.61 -10.42
C LYS A 362 26.61 -8.28 -11.28
N GLU A 363 27.56 -9.21 -11.45
CA GLU A 363 28.72 -9.02 -12.33
C GLU A 363 28.32 -8.78 -13.78
N LYS A 364 27.36 -9.55 -14.31
CA LYS A 364 26.83 -9.34 -15.66
C LYS A 364 26.26 -7.94 -15.83
N ILE A 365 25.47 -7.46 -14.87
CA ILE A 365 24.91 -6.11 -14.92
C ILE A 365 25.99 -5.05 -14.74
N ARG A 366 26.93 -5.18 -13.80
CA ARG A 366 28.07 -4.26 -13.67
C ARG A 366 28.82 -4.11 -14.99
N ASN A 367 29.13 -5.22 -15.66
CA ASN A 367 29.79 -5.21 -16.97
C ASN A 367 28.96 -4.50 -18.07
N LYS A 368 27.64 -4.71 -18.09
CA LYS A 368 26.72 -3.99 -18.99
C LYS A 368 26.73 -2.49 -18.68
N MET A 369 26.71 -2.12 -17.41
CA MET A 369 26.67 -0.73 -16.97
C MET A 369 27.98 0.01 -17.24
N TYR A 370 29.14 -0.61 -17.03
CA TYR A 370 30.42 0.01 -17.39
C TYR A 370 30.62 0.15 -18.90
N LYS A 371 29.93 -0.65 -19.73
CA LYS A 371 29.87 -0.40 -21.19
C LYS A 371 28.97 0.79 -21.53
N ALA A 372 27.82 0.91 -20.85
CA ALA A 372 26.88 2.02 -21.06
C ALA A 372 27.43 3.35 -20.51
N PHE A 373 28.16 3.29 -19.40
CA PHE A 373 28.72 4.42 -18.67
C PHE A 373 30.22 4.18 -18.41
N PRO A 374 31.09 4.30 -19.42
CA PRO A 374 32.53 4.00 -19.28
C PRO A 374 33.23 4.81 -18.19
N LYS A 375 32.80 6.06 -17.96
CA LYS A 375 33.32 6.95 -16.91
C LYS A 375 33.11 6.41 -15.49
N ALA A 376 32.10 5.56 -15.29
CA ALA A 376 31.84 4.93 -13.99
C ALA A 376 32.80 3.77 -13.68
N LYS A 377 33.60 3.32 -14.65
CA LYS A 377 34.57 2.25 -14.43
C LYS A 377 35.77 2.80 -13.64
N ASN A 378 36.12 2.17 -12.53
CA ASN A 378 37.23 2.55 -11.63
C ASN A 378 37.07 3.93 -10.95
N ALA A 379 35.84 4.47 -10.90
CA ALA A 379 35.50 5.68 -10.16
C ALA A 379 34.50 5.35 -9.05
N ASN A 380 34.45 6.17 -8.01
CA ASN A 380 33.40 6.11 -6.99
C ASN A 380 32.10 6.70 -7.58
N VAL A 381 31.04 5.92 -7.64
CA VAL A 381 29.82 6.30 -8.37
C VAL A 381 28.78 6.88 -7.42
N ILE A 382 28.43 8.15 -7.60
CA ILE A 382 27.35 8.82 -6.86
C ILE A 382 26.11 8.87 -7.75
N LEU A 383 25.03 8.22 -7.32
CA LEU A 383 23.75 8.28 -8.01
C LEU A 383 22.89 9.39 -7.41
N PHE A 384 22.58 10.41 -8.21
CA PHE A 384 21.65 11.47 -7.85
C PHE A 384 20.28 11.17 -8.48
N ALA A 385 19.35 10.64 -7.69
CA ALA A 385 18.06 10.12 -8.15
C ALA A 385 16.87 10.71 -7.35
N PRO A 386 16.51 11.98 -7.56
CA PRO A 386 15.41 12.63 -6.85
C PRO A 386 14.05 12.26 -7.46
N THR A 387 12.99 12.49 -6.69
CA THR A 387 11.61 12.39 -7.15
C THR A 387 11.15 13.65 -7.88
N PHE A 388 10.15 13.51 -8.76
CA PHE A 388 9.52 14.69 -9.38
C PHE A 388 8.59 15.43 -8.41
N ARG A 389 8.47 16.74 -8.62
CA ARG A 389 7.49 17.65 -8.00
C ARG A 389 6.32 17.90 -8.94
N GLY A 390 5.16 18.21 -8.37
CA GLY A 390 3.89 18.32 -9.10
C GLY A 390 2.90 17.20 -8.80
N SER A 391 1.69 17.34 -9.35
CA SER A 391 0.54 16.47 -9.07
C SER A 391 0.46 15.22 -9.97
N GLY A 392 1.29 15.12 -11.01
CA GLY A 392 1.35 13.96 -11.89
C GLY A 392 2.20 14.20 -13.13
N PRO A 393 2.16 13.29 -14.12
CA PRO A 393 3.05 13.35 -15.30
C PRO A 393 2.97 14.65 -16.10
N LYS A 394 1.82 15.34 -16.06
CA LYS A 394 1.60 16.60 -16.80
C LYS A 394 2.19 17.84 -16.13
N THR A 395 2.47 17.77 -14.84
CA THR A 395 2.98 18.89 -14.03
C THR A 395 4.32 18.54 -13.39
N ALA A 396 4.93 17.44 -13.83
CA ALA A 396 6.14 16.89 -13.25
C ALA A 396 7.38 17.74 -13.62
N TYR A 397 8.09 18.21 -12.61
CA TYR A 397 9.34 18.96 -12.74
C TYR A 397 10.32 18.61 -11.61
N TYR A 398 11.55 19.11 -11.68
CA TYR A 398 12.48 19.13 -10.55
C TYR A 398 13.19 20.50 -10.53
N PRO A 399 13.33 21.15 -9.36
CA PRO A 399 13.92 22.49 -9.28
C PRO A 399 15.45 22.42 -9.45
N MET A 400 15.93 22.53 -10.70
CA MET A 400 17.37 22.41 -11.03
C MET A 400 18.26 23.41 -10.30
N VAL A 401 17.71 24.56 -9.89
CA VAL A 401 18.40 25.57 -9.05
C VAL A 401 18.94 24.99 -7.74
N GLN A 402 18.37 23.88 -7.25
CA GLN A 402 18.81 23.22 -6.02
C GLN A 402 20.07 22.36 -6.21
N ILE A 403 20.58 22.24 -7.44
CA ILE A 403 21.79 21.48 -7.78
C ILE A 403 22.89 22.47 -8.18
N HIS A 404 23.95 22.58 -7.37
CA HIS A 404 25.12 23.37 -7.75
C HIS A 404 26.15 22.46 -8.46
N LEU A 405 26.11 22.48 -9.79
CA LEU A 405 26.96 21.62 -10.63
C LEU A 405 28.46 21.85 -10.44
N GLU A 406 28.88 23.09 -10.17
CA GLU A 406 30.29 23.43 -9.96
C GLU A 406 30.86 22.72 -8.73
N SER A 407 30.22 22.89 -7.57
CA SER A 407 30.65 22.25 -6.32
C SER A 407 30.64 20.72 -6.41
N LEU A 408 29.63 20.15 -7.08
CA LEU A 408 29.58 18.70 -7.32
C LEU A 408 30.71 18.22 -8.24
N ALA A 409 31.08 19.00 -9.27
CA ALA A 409 32.13 18.63 -10.20
C ALA A 409 33.51 18.70 -9.53
N ASP A 410 33.75 19.74 -8.72
CA ASP A 410 34.99 19.90 -7.96
C ASP A 410 35.16 18.76 -6.95
N TYR A 411 34.10 18.41 -6.22
CA TYR A 411 34.10 17.23 -5.35
C TYR A 411 34.39 15.95 -6.13
N ALA A 412 33.72 15.75 -7.27
CA ALA A 412 33.85 14.55 -8.07
C ALA A 412 35.30 14.35 -8.56
N ARG A 413 35.93 15.41 -9.07
CA ARG A 413 37.34 15.37 -9.49
C ARG A 413 38.28 15.11 -8.32
N LYS A 414 38.10 15.82 -7.21
CA LYS A 414 38.93 15.70 -6.01
C LYS A 414 38.91 14.26 -5.44
N ASN A 415 37.77 13.57 -5.55
CA ASN A 415 37.56 12.27 -4.92
C ASN A 415 37.48 11.10 -5.92
N ASN A 416 37.99 11.26 -7.16
CA ASN A 416 37.90 10.24 -8.23
C ASN A 416 36.49 9.64 -8.35
N SER A 417 35.48 10.51 -8.34
CA SER A 417 34.08 10.13 -8.37
C SER A 417 33.41 10.57 -9.67
N VAL A 418 32.32 9.91 -10.02
CA VAL A 418 31.40 10.34 -11.08
C VAL A 418 30.00 10.48 -10.52
N ILE A 419 29.22 11.43 -11.05
CA ILE A 419 27.84 11.62 -10.65
C ILE A 419 26.91 11.24 -11.79
N ILE A 420 26.07 10.24 -11.54
CA ILE A 420 25.01 9.82 -12.45
C ILE A 420 23.72 10.52 -12.03
N PHE A 421 23.19 11.39 -12.89
CA PHE A 421 21.89 12.01 -12.71
C PHE A 421 20.78 11.12 -13.29
N LYS A 422 19.87 10.65 -12.43
CA LYS A 422 18.72 9.84 -12.83
C LYS A 422 17.41 10.51 -12.44
N LEU A 423 17.05 11.55 -13.19
CA LEU A 423 15.74 12.19 -13.03
C LEU A 423 14.61 11.26 -13.49
N HIS A 424 13.43 11.45 -12.90
CA HIS A 424 12.24 10.65 -13.25
C HIS A 424 11.82 10.92 -14.71
N PRO A 425 11.40 9.90 -15.50
CA PRO A 425 10.97 10.07 -16.90
C PRO A 425 9.78 11.02 -17.14
N PHE A 426 9.13 11.48 -16.06
CA PHE A 426 8.02 12.44 -16.14
C PHE A 426 8.51 13.88 -16.04
N VAL A 427 9.72 14.10 -15.51
CA VAL A 427 10.35 15.43 -15.50
C VAL A 427 10.58 15.82 -16.95
N ARG A 428 10.00 16.95 -17.35
CA ARG A 428 10.04 17.43 -18.74
C ARG A 428 11.40 17.98 -19.12
N ASP A 429 12.00 18.73 -18.19
CA ASP A 429 13.27 19.39 -18.39
C ASP A 429 14.40 18.43 -18.00
N LYS A 430 15.23 18.08 -18.98
CA LYS A 430 16.44 17.29 -18.74
C LYS A 430 17.47 18.15 -18.01
N ILE A 431 18.36 17.48 -17.29
CA ILE A 431 19.55 18.16 -16.79
C ILE A 431 20.40 18.58 -17.99
N VAL A 432 20.86 19.83 -17.99
CA VAL A 432 21.81 20.32 -18.99
C VAL A 432 23.18 20.26 -18.32
N ILE A 433 24.04 19.36 -18.82
CA ILE A 433 25.42 19.22 -18.35
C ILE A 433 26.31 20.07 -19.28
N PRO A 434 26.92 21.17 -18.78
CA PRO A 434 27.92 21.92 -19.52
C PRO A 434 29.11 21.05 -19.93
N GLU A 435 29.70 21.32 -21.11
CA GLU A 435 30.86 20.60 -21.65
C GLU A 435 32.01 20.49 -20.63
N LYS A 436 32.26 21.56 -19.87
CA LYS A 436 33.29 21.61 -18.82
C LYS A 436 33.09 20.64 -17.66
N TYR A 437 31.96 19.94 -17.56
CA TYR A 437 31.67 18.93 -16.51
C TYR A 437 31.39 17.54 -17.09
N GLU A 438 31.52 17.36 -18.41
CA GLU A 438 31.26 16.06 -19.02
C GLU A 438 32.19 14.96 -18.51
N ASP A 439 33.41 15.30 -18.10
CA ASP A 439 34.37 14.34 -17.54
C ASP A 439 33.86 13.60 -16.30
N VAL A 440 33.01 14.24 -15.47
CA VAL A 440 32.54 13.71 -14.18
C VAL A 440 31.04 13.46 -14.10
N PHE A 441 30.23 14.03 -14.99
CA PHE A 441 28.77 13.86 -14.97
C PHE A 441 28.22 12.97 -16.08
N ILE A 442 27.17 12.22 -15.74
CA ILE A 442 26.48 11.30 -16.64
C ILE A 442 24.97 11.55 -16.53
N ASP A 443 24.32 11.87 -17.66
CA ASP A 443 22.85 11.90 -17.73
C ASP A 443 22.30 10.50 -18.05
N ALA A 444 21.63 9.88 -17.08
CA ALA A 444 20.97 8.59 -17.21
C ALA A 444 19.45 8.70 -17.42
N PHE A 445 18.92 9.86 -17.81
CA PHE A 445 17.48 10.10 -18.01
C PHE A 445 16.81 9.01 -18.85
N ASN A 446 17.39 8.70 -20.03
CA ASN A 446 16.86 7.70 -20.97
C ASN A 446 17.08 6.24 -20.55
N TYR A 447 17.92 5.98 -19.54
CA TYR A 447 18.13 4.62 -19.05
C TYR A 447 16.90 4.17 -18.26
N ARG A 448 16.29 3.05 -18.67
CA ARG A 448 14.98 2.63 -18.16
C ARG A 448 15.06 2.01 -16.76
N GLU A 449 15.99 1.09 -16.55
CA GLU A 449 16.01 0.21 -15.37
C GLU A 449 16.95 0.77 -14.29
N ILE A 450 16.41 1.54 -13.34
CA ILE A 450 17.22 2.16 -12.28
C ILE A 450 17.99 1.14 -11.43
N ASN A 451 17.43 -0.06 -11.24
CA ASN A 451 18.07 -1.13 -10.46
C ASN A 451 19.45 -1.53 -11.01
N ASP A 452 19.65 -1.46 -12.33
CA ASP A 452 20.96 -1.75 -12.91
C ASP A 452 21.99 -0.70 -12.48
N ILE A 453 21.58 0.57 -12.40
CA ILE A 453 22.44 1.69 -11.97
C ILE A 453 22.78 1.54 -10.48
N LEU A 454 21.83 1.14 -9.65
CA LEU A 454 22.07 0.90 -8.22
C LEU A 454 23.24 -0.07 -7.98
N LEU A 455 23.36 -1.12 -8.80
CA LEU A 455 24.41 -2.15 -8.66
C LEU A 455 25.83 -1.64 -8.89
N ILE A 456 26.00 -0.52 -9.60
CA ILE A 456 27.30 0.15 -9.78
C ILE A 456 27.45 1.41 -8.91
N SER A 457 26.42 1.80 -8.14
CA SER A 457 26.45 3.03 -7.34
C SER A 457 27.03 2.78 -5.96
N ASP A 458 27.90 3.67 -5.49
CA ASP A 458 28.58 3.63 -4.20
C ASP A 458 27.93 4.54 -3.15
N VAL A 459 27.33 5.64 -3.59
CA VAL A 459 26.49 6.51 -2.77
C VAL A 459 25.20 6.85 -3.51
N LEU A 460 24.06 6.81 -2.82
CA LEU A 460 22.78 7.28 -3.35
C LEU A 460 22.40 8.62 -2.71
N ILE A 461 22.21 9.65 -3.53
CA ILE A 461 21.55 10.91 -3.14
C ILE A 461 20.12 10.87 -3.68
N THR A 462 19.14 10.86 -2.79
CA THR A 462 17.71 10.83 -3.15
C THR A 462 16.89 11.71 -2.18
N ASP A 463 15.57 11.67 -2.30
CA ASP A 463 14.66 12.42 -1.43
C ASP A 463 13.51 11.53 -0.91
N TYR A 464 12.39 11.47 -1.62
CA TYR A 464 11.15 10.81 -1.22
C TYR A 464 10.85 9.61 -2.14
N SER A 465 11.91 8.95 -2.60
CA SER A 465 11.84 7.85 -3.56
C SER A 465 11.79 6.51 -2.84
N SER A 466 10.98 5.58 -3.34
CA SER A 466 10.97 4.21 -2.82
C SER A 466 12.22 3.41 -3.20
N VAL A 467 13.12 3.95 -4.04
CA VAL A 467 14.37 3.28 -4.45
C VAL A 467 15.28 2.94 -3.28
N VAL A 468 15.07 3.59 -2.13
CA VAL A 468 15.78 3.32 -0.87
C VAL A 468 15.63 1.87 -0.42
N PHE A 469 14.48 1.23 -0.72
CA PHE A 469 14.25 -0.15 -0.35
C PHE A 469 15.23 -1.06 -1.08
N GLU A 470 15.31 -0.95 -2.40
CA GLU A 470 16.26 -1.73 -3.20
C GLU A 470 17.72 -1.39 -2.86
N TYR A 471 18.04 -0.11 -2.66
CA TYR A 471 19.41 0.29 -2.37
C TYR A 471 19.88 -0.16 -0.98
N SER A 472 18.98 -0.24 0.00
CA SER A 472 19.30 -0.74 1.35
C SER A 472 19.82 -2.19 1.35
N LEU A 473 19.43 -2.99 0.36
CA LEU A 473 19.92 -4.36 0.20
C LEU A 473 21.40 -4.43 -0.18
N LEU A 474 21.92 -3.38 -0.81
CA LEU A 474 23.34 -3.27 -1.13
C LEU A 474 24.18 -2.87 0.09
N ASN A 475 23.53 -2.47 1.19
CA ASN A 475 24.15 -1.99 2.42
C ASN A 475 25.17 -0.86 2.16
N LYS A 476 24.76 0.13 1.36
CA LYS A 476 25.60 1.25 0.91
C LYS A 476 25.07 2.62 1.39
N PRO A 477 25.95 3.64 1.46
CA PRO A 477 25.62 5.01 1.87
C PRO A 477 24.45 5.68 1.14
N MET A 478 23.58 6.35 1.90
CA MET A 478 22.49 7.16 1.37
C MET A 478 22.45 8.55 2.01
N ILE A 479 22.17 9.58 1.19
CA ILE A 479 21.87 10.92 1.64
C ILE A 479 20.48 11.33 1.12
N PHE A 480 19.67 11.89 2.02
CA PHE A 480 18.32 12.37 1.78
C PHE A 480 18.33 13.89 1.64
N TYR A 481 18.44 14.39 0.41
CA TYR A 481 18.41 15.81 0.12
C TYR A 481 16.97 16.34 0.07
N ALA A 482 16.46 16.73 1.24
CA ALA A 482 15.06 17.00 1.49
C ALA A 482 14.76 18.52 1.62
N PHE A 483 15.31 19.33 0.71
CA PHE A 483 15.23 20.80 0.77
C PHE A 483 13.80 21.38 0.82
N ASP A 484 12.79 20.63 0.35
CA ASP A 484 11.39 21.05 0.33
C ASP A 484 10.48 20.15 1.17
N PHE A 485 11.02 19.52 2.22
CA PHE A 485 10.31 18.56 3.07
C PHE A 485 8.93 19.03 3.53
N HIS A 486 8.86 20.21 4.14
CA HIS A 486 7.60 20.76 4.65
C HIS A 486 6.55 20.97 3.55
N HIS A 487 6.97 21.37 2.35
CA HIS A 487 6.07 21.50 1.21
C HIS A 487 5.64 20.12 0.69
N TYR A 488 6.57 19.17 0.61
CA TYR A 488 6.31 17.85 0.07
C TYR A 488 5.29 17.06 0.90
N ILE A 489 5.44 17.05 2.22
CA ILE A 489 4.53 16.30 3.14
C ILE A 489 3.11 16.88 3.19
N SER A 490 2.93 18.15 2.81
CA SER A 490 1.59 18.77 2.79
C SER A 490 0.63 18.09 1.79
N SER A 491 1.16 17.44 0.76
CA SER A 491 0.39 16.84 -0.34
C SER A 491 0.50 15.31 -0.43
N ARG A 492 1.60 14.75 0.09
CA ARG A 492 1.93 13.32 0.02
C ARG A 492 2.18 12.82 1.43
N ASP A 493 1.46 11.78 1.81
CA ASP A 493 1.51 11.20 3.14
C ASP A 493 2.29 9.89 3.11
N PHE A 494 3.15 9.70 4.11
CA PHE A 494 3.97 8.51 4.28
C PHE A 494 3.30 7.54 5.25
N TYR A 495 3.68 6.26 5.21
CA TYR A 495 3.21 5.31 6.21
C TYR A 495 3.85 5.54 7.58
N GLU A 496 5.11 5.96 7.57
CA GLU A 496 5.91 6.20 8.77
C GLU A 496 6.51 7.62 8.72
N GLY A 497 6.87 8.16 9.88
CA GLY A 497 7.49 9.48 9.99
C GLY A 497 8.79 9.53 9.21
N PHE A 498 8.90 10.45 8.23
CA PHE A 498 10.01 10.46 7.28
C PHE A 498 11.39 10.48 7.94
N GLN A 499 11.56 11.25 9.03
CA GLN A 499 12.85 11.38 9.73
C GLN A 499 13.32 10.08 10.39
N ASP A 500 12.38 9.31 10.95
CA ASP A 500 12.66 8.03 11.61
C ASP A 500 12.71 6.86 10.61
N PHE A 501 12.06 7.06 9.46
CA PHE A 501 11.86 6.04 8.45
C PHE A 501 13.05 5.87 7.50
N VAL A 502 13.72 6.96 7.10
CA VAL A 502 14.70 6.88 5.99
C VAL A 502 16.08 6.37 6.42
N PRO A 503 16.71 5.47 5.65
CA PRO A 503 18.00 4.86 5.98
C PRO A 503 19.21 5.71 5.59
N GLY A 504 19.38 6.89 6.20
CA GLY A 504 20.59 7.70 6.00
C GLY A 504 20.47 9.15 6.44
N LYS A 505 21.54 9.91 6.19
CA LYS A 505 21.62 11.33 6.58
C LYS A 505 20.57 12.17 5.87
N ILE A 506 19.79 12.95 6.62
CA ILE A 506 18.87 13.95 6.05
C ILE A 506 19.56 15.31 6.03
N VAL A 507 19.53 15.96 4.88
CA VAL A 507 20.11 17.30 4.66
C VAL A 507 19.06 18.21 4.02
N MET A 508 18.98 19.45 4.49
CA MET A 508 17.92 20.39 4.16
C MET A 508 18.37 21.47 3.16
N ASN A 509 19.66 21.56 2.87
CA ASN A 509 20.22 22.48 1.89
C ASN A 509 21.48 21.91 1.23
N PHE A 510 21.90 22.54 0.13
CA PHE A 510 23.03 22.07 -0.66
C PHE A 510 24.37 22.11 0.10
N SER A 511 24.55 23.07 1.03
CA SER A 511 25.77 23.16 1.85
C SER A 511 25.91 21.94 2.77
N GLU A 512 24.81 21.56 3.44
CA GLU A 512 24.76 20.33 4.26
C GLU A 512 25.00 19.07 3.42
N LEU A 513 24.48 19.03 2.18
CA LEU A 513 24.75 17.91 1.26
C LEU A 513 26.25 17.78 0.97
N MET A 514 26.93 18.89 0.63
CA MET A 514 28.36 18.88 0.37
C MET A 514 29.15 18.47 1.61
N LYS A 515 28.78 19.02 2.78
CA LYS A 515 29.40 18.66 4.06
C LYS A 515 29.28 17.16 4.35
N ALA A 516 28.10 16.57 4.19
CA ALA A 516 27.89 15.13 4.37
C ALA A 516 28.74 14.29 3.39
N LEU A 517 28.91 14.75 2.14
CA LEU A 517 29.78 14.08 1.17
C LEU A 517 31.27 14.17 1.53
N GLU A 518 31.72 15.32 2.03
CA GLU A 518 33.12 15.58 2.40
C GLU A 518 33.53 14.88 3.70
N GLU A 519 32.66 14.91 4.70
CA GLU A 519 32.87 14.25 6.01
C GLU A 519 32.50 12.76 6.00
N GLN A 520 31.88 12.29 4.91
CA GLN A 520 31.34 10.92 4.79
C GLN A 520 30.32 10.58 5.90
N ASP A 521 29.59 11.60 6.40
CA ASP A 521 28.53 11.43 7.39
C ASP A 521 27.23 10.97 6.71
N TYR A 522 27.07 9.64 6.60
CA TYR A 522 25.92 9.00 5.95
C TYR A 522 24.93 8.35 6.92
N GLU A 523 25.24 8.30 8.22
CA GLU A 523 24.47 7.59 9.24
C GLU A 523 24.20 6.11 8.87
N MET A 524 25.27 5.39 8.51
CA MET A 524 25.22 4.02 7.96
C MET A 524 24.51 3.00 8.86
N ASP A 525 24.49 3.22 10.17
CA ASP A 525 23.80 2.35 11.14
C ASP A 525 22.28 2.30 10.89
N LYS A 526 21.70 3.35 10.30
CA LYS A 526 20.29 3.37 9.87
C LYS A 526 20.01 2.41 8.71
N VAL A 527 20.98 2.20 7.81
CA VAL A 527 20.81 1.34 6.61
C VAL A 527 20.54 -0.10 7.00
N GLN A 528 21.35 -0.64 7.91
CA GLN A 528 21.20 -2.02 8.36
C GLN A 528 19.88 -2.22 9.11
N ARG A 529 19.54 -1.34 10.06
CA ARG A 529 18.26 -1.41 10.78
C ARG A 529 17.05 -1.36 9.85
N PHE A 530 17.11 -0.50 8.84
CA PHE A 530 16.06 -0.41 7.83
C PHE A 530 15.96 -1.69 7.01
N ARG A 531 17.08 -2.21 6.51
CA ARG A 531 17.10 -3.45 5.74
C ARG A 531 16.49 -4.60 6.52
N ASP A 532 16.91 -4.79 7.76
CA ASP A 532 16.46 -5.90 8.61
C ASP A 532 14.98 -5.75 9.00
N LYS A 533 14.48 -4.51 9.13
CA LYS A 533 13.06 -4.21 9.35
C LYS A 533 12.17 -4.51 8.13
N TYR A 534 12.61 -4.14 6.93
CA TYR A 534 11.78 -4.23 5.71
C TYR A 534 12.01 -5.47 4.85
N PHE A 535 13.07 -6.24 5.10
CA PHE A 535 13.37 -7.46 4.35
C PHE A 535 13.59 -8.63 5.32
N LYS A 536 12.61 -9.54 5.36
CA LYS A 536 12.72 -10.78 6.14
C LYS A 536 13.81 -11.71 5.59
N TYR A 537 13.83 -11.85 4.27
CA TYR A 537 14.69 -12.80 3.59
C TYR A 537 15.77 -12.08 2.79
N HIS A 538 17.03 -12.51 2.98
CA HIS A 538 18.18 -12.01 2.23
C HIS A 538 18.70 -13.09 1.28
N ASP A 539 17.79 -13.65 0.47
CA ASP A 539 18.04 -14.76 -0.44
C ASP A 539 17.44 -14.55 -1.84
N SER A 540 17.82 -15.39 -2.81
CA SER A 540 17.27 -15.39 -4.18
C SER A 540 16.05 -16.31 -4.36
N ASN A 541 15.29 -16.58 -3.29
CA ASN A 541 14.18 -17.54 -3.30
C ASN A 541 12.79 -16.87 -3.26
N SER A 542 12.69 -15.54 -3.38
CA SER A 542 11.41 -14.83 -3.26
C SER A 542 10.41 -15.31 -4.30
N THR A 543 10.87 -15.47 -5.54
CA THR A 543 10.04 -15.98 -6.62
C THR A 543 9.58 -17.41 -6.38
N ASP A 544 10.44 -18.25 -5.80
CA ASP A 544 10.08 -19.63 -5.45
C ASP A 544 9.05 -19.68 -4.33
N ARG A 545 9.18 -18.84 -3.29
CA ARG A 545 8.15 -18.70 -2.24
C ARG A 545 6.80 -18.28 -2.82
N VAL A 546 6.77 -17.33 -3.76
CA VAL A 546 5.51 -16.93 -4.43
C VAL A 546 4.87 -18.11 -5.17
N ILE A 547 5.65 -18.86 -5.94
CA ILE A 547 5.14 -20.01 -6.70
C ILE A 547 4.68 -21.12 -5.75
N ASP A 548 5.52 -21.49 -4.79
CA ASP A 548 5.24 -22.60 -3.90
C ASP A 548 4.04 -22.30 -3.01
N TRP A 549 4.00 -21.13 -2.38
CA TRP A 549 2.94 -20.80 -1.43
C TRP A 549 1.65 -20.45 -2.18
N LEU A 550 1.69 -19.53 -3.13
CA LEU A 550 0.46 -18.92 -3.68
C LEU A 550 -0.07 -19.60 -4.95
N ILE A 551 0.75 -20.39 -5.65
CA ILE A 551 0.35 -21.08 -6.90
C ILE A 551 0.23 -22.59 -6.70
N LEU A 552 1.15 -23.20 -5.96
CA LEU A 552 1.18 -24.65 -5.70
C LEU A 552 0.53 -25.05 -4.37
N ASP A 553 0.10 -24.08 -3.56
CA ASP A 553 -0.46 -24.26 -2.21
C ASP A 553 0.43 -25.01 -1.20
N LYS A 554 1.75 -24.86 -1.35
CA LYS A 554 2.78 -25.46 -0.49
C LYS A 554 3.27 -24.45 0.54
N PHE A 555 2.40 -24.05 1.45
CA PHE A 555 2.76 -23.15 2.56
C PHE A 555 3.58 -23.88 3.62
N PRO A 556 4.56 -23.20 4.24
CA PRO A 556 5.15 -23.61 5.51
C PRO A 556 4.09 -23.65 6.63
N GLU A 557 4.31 -24.48 7.65
CA GLU A 557 3.37 -24.65 8.77
C GLU A 557 3.21 -23.38 9.63
N ASP A 558 4.24 -22.54 9.70
CA ASP A 558 4.29 -21.31 10.50
C ASP A 558 3.64 -20.10 9.81
N ILE A 559 3.27 -20.21 8.54
CA ILE A 559 2.64 -19.12 7.79
C ILE A 559 1.11 -19.23 7.90
N PRO A 560 0.42 -18.27 8.54
CA PRO A 560 -1.02 -18.33 8.73
C PRO A 560 -1.73 -18.24 7.39
N ARG A 561 -2.68 -19.16 7.15
CA ARG A 561 -3.56 -19.13 5.98
C ARG A 561 -4.82 -18.34 6.28
N GLY A 562 -5.14 -17.37 5.42
CA GLY A 562 -6.40 -16.65 5.50
C GLY A 562 -7.63 -17.55 5.34
N PRO A 563 -8.81 -17.16 5.86
CA PRO A 563 -10.03 -17.97 5.80
C PRO A 563 -10.44 -18.37 4.38
N ARG A 564 -10.12 -17.53 3.37
CA ARG A 564 -10.39 -17.81 1.96
C ARG A 564 -9.51 -18.94 1.40
N GLN A 565 -8.29 -19.11 1.92
CA GLN A 565 -7.38 -20.17 1.47
C GLN A 565 -7.63 -21.51 2.15
N LYS A 566 -8.27 -21.55 3.33
CA LYS A 566 -8.65 -22.82 4.00
C LYS A 566 -9.76 -23.60 3.28
N LEU A 567 -10.39 -23.01 2.26
CA LEU A 567 -11.47 -23.61 1.47
C LEU A 567 -10.95 -24.27 0.18
N LEU A 568 -9.64 -24.17 -0.10
CA LEU A 568 -8.91 -24.94 -1.10
C LEU A 568 -8.32 -26.18 -0.44
#